data_AF-A0AB38AJJ8-F1
#
_entry.id   AF-A0AB38AJJ8-F1
#
_cell.length_a   1.000
_cell.length_b   1.000
_cell.length_c   1.000
_cell.angle_alpha   90.00
_cell.angle_beta   90.00
_cell.angle_gamma   90.00
#
_symmetry.space_group_name_H-M   'P 1'
#
loop_
_entity.id
_entity.type
_entity.pdbx_description
1 polymer ?
#
loop_
_entity_poly.entity_id
_entity_poly.type
_entity_poly.pdbx_seq_one_letter_code
_entity_poly.pdbx_strand_id
1 'polypeptide(L)'
;MLAPEMPSDSGRPFRSVTRWIFDPGLPRSVGFGCSGPRHQTRPPAARLPRLTRPPLAKIAKARAGVRGHVWGLLRLRPGGFPWLTVAGKRLTGWIVIDLDATVITSASKKAGAAVTFKKTFGFHPLAAWCANTTESLAMLLRPGNAGANTVADHIAVLTDALAQIPGSSAAKILVRVDGAGGHARTARTP
;
A
#
# COMPACT_ATOMS: atom_id res chain seq x y z
N MET A 1 -11.63 -27.62 -37.25
CA MET A 1 -11.38 -26.20 -36.91
C MET A 1 -11.10 -26.17 -35.41
N LEU A 2 -9.82 -26.29 -35.03
CA LEU A 2 -9.36 -26.42 -33.64
C LEU A 2 -8.96 -25.03 -33.13
N ALA A 3 -9.56 -24.60 -32.02
CA ALA A 3 -9.10 -23.44 -31.26
C ALA A 3 -7.83 -23.82 -30.46
N PRO A 4 -6.82 -22.94 -30.34
CA PRO A 4 -5.63 -23.25 -29.55
C PRO A 4 -5.94 -23.21 -28.05
N GLU A 5 -5.44 -24.22 -27.33
CA GLU A 5 -5.48 -24.33 -25.86
C GLU A 5 -4.71 -23.19 -25.17
N MET A 6 -5.30 -22.65 -24.11
CA MET A 6 -4.64 -21.71 -23.18
C MET A 6 -3.84 -22.51 -22.14
N PRO A 7 -2.53 -22.23 -21.95
CA PRO A 7 -1.74 -22.99 -20.99
C PRO A 7 -2.15 -22.68 -19.54
N SER A 8 -2.25 -23.73 -18.74
CA SER A 8 -2.53 -23.66 -17.31
C SER A 8 -1.33 -23.08 -16.54
N ASP A 9 -1.50 -21.90 -15.94
CA ASP A 9 -0.48 -21.27 -15.06
C ASP A 9 -0.57 -21.90 -13.67
N SER A 10 -0.11 -23.14 -13.58
CA SER A 10 0.14 -23.81 -12.29
C SER A 10 1.61 -23.58 -11.90
N GLY A 11 1.84 -22.79 -10.86
CA GLY A 11 3.10 -22.86 -10.10
C GLY A 11 4.07 -21.68 -10.16
N ARG A 12 3.63 -20.43 -10.11
CA ARG A 12 4.54 -19.31 -9.79
C ARG A 12 4.49 -18.96 -8.29
N PRO A 13 5.62 -18.95 -7.57
CA PRO A 13 5.65 -18.51 -6.17
C PRO A 13 5.29 -17.03 -6.07
N PHE A 14 4.52 -16.70 -5.03
CA PHE A 14 4.01 -15.37 -4.68
C PHE A 14 5.12 -14.32 -4.70
N ARG A 15 5.21 -13.52 -5.78
CA ARG A 15 6.14 -12.39 -5.87
C ARG A 15 5.46 -11.18 -5.23
N SER A 16 6.03 -10.71 -4.13
CA SER A 16 5.63 -9.49 -3.42
C SER A 16 5.44 -8.31 -4.39
N VAL A 17 4.28 -7.64 -4.28
CA VAL A 17 3.92 -6.41 -5.01
C VAL A 17 4.94 -5.28 -4.80
N THR A 18 5.74 -5.32 -3.72
CA THR A 18 6.80 -4.35 -3.43
C THR A 18 7.88 -4.31 -4.50
N ARG A 19 8.10 -5.40 -5.26
CA ARG A 19 9.07 -5.40 -6.38
C ARG A 19 8.53 -4.72 -7.64
N TRP A 20 7.21 -4.76 -7.89
CA TRP A 20 6.63 -4.28 -9.14
C TRP A 20 6.59 -2.75 -9.26
N ILE A 21 6.47 -2.02 -8.14
CA ILE A 21 6.42 -0.55 -8.13
C ILE A 21 7.82 0.06 -8.38
N PHE A 22 8.91 -0.71 -8.18
CA PHE A 22 10.28 -0.20 -8.23
C PHE A 22 11.27 -1.12 -8.97
N ASP A 23 10.81 -1.91 -9.95
CA ASP A 23 11.71 -2.72 -10.78
C ASP A 23 12.46 -1.81 -11.79
N PRO A 24 13.80 -1.68 -11.70
CA PRO A 24 14.57 -0.88 -12.65
C PRO A 24 14.71 -1.53 -14.04
N GLY A 25 14.15 -2.74 -14.25
CA GLY A 25 14.33 -3.56 -15.45
C GLY A 25 13.35 -3.35 -16.61
N LEU A 26 12.43 -2.38 -16.56
CA LEU A 26 11.58 -2.08 -17.74
C LEU A 26 12.44 -1.43 -18.85
N PRO A 27 12.38 -1.93 -20.10
CA PRO A 27 13.17 -1.40 -21.19
C PRO A 27 12.87 0.09 -21.42
N ARG A 28 13.88 0.92 -21.21
CA ARG A 28 13.88 2.34 -21.60
C ARG A 28 14.09 2.43 -23.10
N SER A 29 13.01 2.56 -23.89
CA SER A 29 12.97 3.37 -25.11
C SER A 29 11.77 3.01 -26.01
N VAL A 30 10.80 3.91 -26.09
CA VAL A 30 10.26 4.31 -27.39
C VAL A 30 10.22 5.83 -27.35
N GLY A 31 11.22 6.45 -27.97
CA GLY A 31 11.33 7.91 -28.02
C GLY A 31 10.30 8.47 -28.99
N PHE A 32 9.36 9.27 -28.49
CA PHE A 32 8.66 10.24 -29.33
C PHE A 32 9.56 11.46 -29.48
N GLY A 33 10.22 11.56 -30.63
CA GLY A 33 10.98 12.74 -31.00
C GLY A 33 10.05 13.89 -31.37
N CYS A 34 10.14 15.00 -30.64
CA CYS A 34 9.66 16.29 -31.09
C CYS A 34 10.84 17.27 -31.07
N SER A 35 11.50 17.39 -32.22
CA SER A 35 12.51 18.42 -32.49
C SER A 35 11.82 19.74 -32.81
N GLY A 36 11.80 20.65 -31.83
CA GLY A 36 11.39 22.05 -31.99
C GLY A 36 12.18 22.98 -31.05
N PRO A 37 12.46 24.23 -31.43
CA PRO A 37 13.39 25.11 -30.73
C PRO A 37 12.90 25.46 -29.31
N ARG A 38 13.78 25.24 -28.32
CA ARG A 38 13.55 25.50 -26.91
C ARG A 38 13.62 27.00 -26.59
N HIS A 39 12.46 27.66 -26.61
CA HIS A 39 12.19 28.77 -25.68
C HIS A 39 11.20 28.26 -24.62
N GLN A 40 11.71 27.56 -23.60
CA GLN A 40 10.93 27.21 -22.41
C GLN A 40 11.11 28.29 -21.35
N THR A 41 10.30 29.33 -21.38
CA THR A 41 9.92 30.00 -20.14
C THR A 41 9.04 29.03 -19.37
N ARG A 42 9.62 28.24 -18.46
CA ARG A 42 8.83 27.41 -17.54
C ARG A 42 7.95 28.37 -16.74
N PRO A 43 6.61 28.29 -16.82
CA PRO A 43 5.78 28.99 -15.85
C PRO A 43 6.17 28.48 -14.45
N PRO A 44 6.17 29.35 -13.42
CA PRO A 44 6.45 28.91 -12.06
C PRO A 44 5.51 27.76 -11.73
N ALA A 45 6.07 26.64 -11.28
CA ALA A 45 5.28 25.47 -10.92
C ALA A 45 4.23 25.90 -9.90
N ALA A 46 2.95 25.86 -10.30
CA ALA A 46 1.85 26.15 -9.38
C ALA A 46 2.01 25.25 -8.16
N ARG A 47 2.16 25.87 -6.98
CA ARG A 47 2.30 25.14 -5.72
C ARG A 47 0.99 24.41 -5.48
N LEU A 48 1.00 23.09 -5.62
CA LEU A 48 -0.14 22.26 -5.24
C LEU A 48 -0.54 22.61 -3.80
N PRO A 49 -1.82 22.87 -3.53
CA PRO A 49 -2.27 23.20 -2.18
C PRO A 49 -1.97 22.04 -1.25
N ARG A 50 -1.51 22.35 -0.04
CA ARG A 50 -1.31 21.35 1.00
C ARG A 50 -2.66 20.73 1.34
N LEU A 51 -2.81 19.43 1.15
CA LEU A 51 -4.01 18.73 1.60
C LEU A 51 -4.07 18.79 3.13
N THR A 52 -5.09 19.44 3.66
CA THR A 52 -5.40 19.47 5.09
C THR A 52 -6.27 18.26 5.45
N ARG A 53 -6.50 18.02 6.75
CA ARG A 53 -7.34 16.88 7.22
C ARG A 53 -8.75 16.84 6.60
N PRO A 54 -9.50 17.96 6.44
CA PRO A 54 -10.85 17.89 5.90
C PRO A 54 -10.93 17.41 4.42
N PRO A 55 -10.07 17.87 3.49
CA PRO A 55 -9.94 17.25 2.16
C PRO A 55 -9.59 15.76 2.20
N LEU A 56 -8.68 15.34 3.09
CA LEU A 56 -8.29 13.92 3.20
C LEU A 56 -9.46 13.04 3.65
N ALA A 57 -10.30 13.52 4.57
CA ALA A 57 -11.50 12.79 4.99
C ALA A 57 -12.50 12.60 3.84
N LYS A 58 -12.68 13.61 2.97
CA LYS A 58 -13.55 13.50 1.78
C LYS A 58 -12.99 12.47 0.79
N ILE A 59 -11.68 12.49 0.55
CA ILE A 59 -11.02 11.50 -0.32
C ILE A 59 -11.16 10.09 0.26
N ALA A 60 -10.92 9.93 1.57
CA ALA A 60 -11.08 8.67 2.27
C ALA A 60 -12.52 8.14 2.14
N LYS A 61 -13.54 8.99 2.35
CA LYS A 61 -14.94 8.61 2.18
C LYS A 61 -15.25 8.16 0.74
N ALA A 62 -14.77 8.90 -0.25
CA ALA A 62 -14.96 8.56 -1.66
C ALA A 62 -14.30 7.21 -2.01
N ARG A 63 -13.06 6.98 -1.56
CA ARG A 63 -12.35 5.70 -1.73
C ARG A 63 -13.09 4.53 -1.10
N ALA A 64 -13.58 4.70 0.13
CA ALA A 64 -14.36 3.68 0.82
C ALA A 64 -15.66 3.34 0.06
N GLY A 65 -16.36 4.35 -0.48
CA GLY A 65 -17.55 4.15 -1.31
C GLY A 65 -17.27 3.36 -2.59
N VAL A 66 -16.24 3.76 -3.34
CA VAL A 66 -15.81 3.05 -4.56
C VAL A 66 -15.40 1.62 -4.23
N ARG A 67 -14.66 1.41 -3.13
CA ARG A 67 -14.27 0.07 -2.70
C ARG A 67 -15.46 -0.80 -2.34
N GLY A 68 -16.45 -0.25 -1.65
CA GLY A 68 -17.72 -0.94 -1.36
C GLY A 68 -18.37 -1.47 -2.64
N HIS A 69 -18.43 -0.64 -3.68
CA HIS A 69 -18.95 -1.03 -4.97
C HIS A 69 -18.11 -2.14 -5.63
N VAL A 70 -16.79 -1.96 -5.73
CA VAL A 70 -15.88 -2.95 -6.33
C VAL A 70 -15.94 -4.29 -5.60
N TRP A 71 -15.98 -4.28 -4.26
CA TRP A 71 -16.08 -5.51 -3.47
C TRP A 71 -17.44 -6.21 -3.66
N GLY A 72 -18.52 -5.44 -3.87
CA GLY A 72 -19.80 -5.97 -4.31
C GLY A 72 -19.67 -6.73 -5.63
N LEU A 73 -19.02 -6.13 -6.63
CA LEU A 73 -18.78 -6.76 -7.93
C LEU A 73 -17.88 -8.01 -7.81
N LEU A 74 -16.85 -7.98 -6.97
CA LEU A 74 -15.97 -9.13 -6.74
C LEU A 74 -16.74 -10.33 -6.18
N ARG A 75 -17.73 -10.09 -5.31
CA ARG A 75 -18.59 -11.16 -4.76
C ARG A 75 -19.48 -11.80 -5.82
N LEU A 76 -19.88 -11.04 -6.83
CA LEU A 76 -20.75 -11.51 -7.93
C LEU A 76 -19.99 -12.25 -9.04
N ARG A 77 -18.66 -12.19 -9.06
CA ARG A 77 -17.85 -12.93 -10.02
C ARG A 77 -18.10 -14.44 -9.86
N PRO A 78 -18.07 -15.25 -10.94
CA PRO A 78 -18.14 -16.72 -10.83
C PRO A 78 -17.09 -17.33 -9.89
N GLY A 79 -15.89 -16.76 -9.81
CA GLY A 79 -14.83 -17.16 -8.86
C GLY A 79 -15.00 -16.62 -7.44
N GLY A 80 -16.01 -15.78 -7.19
CA GLY A 80 -16.25 -15.11 -5.93
C GLY A 80 -15.16 -14.12 -5.52
N PHE A 81 -15.25 -13.67 -4.27
CA PHE A 81 -14.24 -12.80 -3.67
C PHE A 81 -12.89 -13.53 -3.59
N PRO A 82 -11.75 -12.86 -3.88
CA PRO A 82 -10.43 -13.48 -3.90
C PRO A 82 -9.93 -13.85 -2.49
N TRP A 83 -10.31 -15.04 -2.02
CA TRP A 83 -9.86 -15.58 -0.74
C TRP A 83 -8.42 -16.08 -0.84
N LEU A 84 -7.62 -15.83 0.21
CA LEU A 84 -6.25 -16.29 0.28
C LEU A 84 -6.16 -17.76 0.68
N THR A 85 -5.15 -18.43 0.15
CA THR A 85 -4.73 -19.77 0.59
C THR A 85 -3.43 -19.64 1.36
N VAL A 86 -3.43 -20.08 2.62
CA VAL A 86 -2.25 -20.07 3.49
C VAL A 86 -2.01 -21.50 3.97
N ALA A 87 -0.81 -22.02 3.75
CA ALA A 87 -0.45 -23.40 4.09
C ALA A 87 -1.49 -24.44 3.60
N GLY A 88 -1.95 -24.30 2.34
CA GLY A 88 -2.94 -25.19 1.73
C GLY A 88 -4.38 -24.99 2.21
N LYS A 89 -4.65 -24.10 3.17
CA LYS A 89 -6.00 -23.82 3.67
C LYS A 89 -6.56 -22.52 3.10
N ARG A 90 -7.75 -22.58 2.53
CA ARG A 90 -8.45 -21.40 2.00
C ARG A 90 -9.16 -20.64 3.12
N LEU A 91 -8.73 -19.40 3.37
CA LEU A 91 -9.27 -18.53 4.41
C LEU A 91 -10.55 -17.81 3.92
N THR A 92 -11.58 -18.59 3.65
CA THR A 92 -12.88 -18.08 3.17
C THR A 92 -13.53 -17.19 4.25
N GLY A 93 -13.99 -16.00 3.87
CA GLY A 93 -14.61 -15.06 4.80
C GLY A 93 -13.63 -14.24 5.64
N TRP A 94 -12.32 -14.45 5.48
CA TRP A 94 -11.29 -13.66 6.16
C TRP A 94 -10.73 -12.57 5.26
N ILE A 95 -10.65 -11.36 5.80
CA ILE A 95 -9.90 -10.25 5.22
C ILE A 95 -8.55 -10.17 5.92
N VAL A 96 -7.47 -10.22 5.14
CA VAL A 96 -6.10 -10.15 5.65
C VAL A 96 -5.54 -8.76 5.37
N ILE A 97 -5.10 -8.09 6.42
CA ILE A 97 -4.46 -6.77 6.36
C ILE A 97 -2.98 -6.94 6.67
N ASP A 98 -2.13 -6.46 5.77
CA ASP A 98 -0.68 -6.39 5.96
C ASP A 98 -0.28 -4.98 6.35
N LEU A 99 0.39 -4.86 7.49
CA LEU A 99 1.00 -3.63 7.97
C LEU A 99 2.51 -3.74 7.82
N ASP A 100 3.10 -2.86 7.01
CA ASP A 100 4.55 -2.80 6.82
C ASP A 100 5.04 -1.35 6.67
N ALA A 101 6.23 -1.11 7.22
CA ALA A 101 6.95 0.15 7.12
C ALA A 101 8.08 0.02 6.10
N THR A 102 8.02 0.82 5.04
CA THR A 102 9.00 0.76 3.94
C THR A 102 9.85 2.01 3.92
N VAL A 103 11.17 1.86 3.79
CA VAL A 103 12.07 3.00 3.56
C VAL A 103 11.99 3.43 2.10
N ILE A 104 11.64 4.70 1.87
CA ILE A 104 11.67 5.33 0.55
C ILE A 104 12.83 6.30 0.51
N THR A 105 13.83 6.04 -0.34
CA THR A 105 15.02 6.89 -0.44
C THR A 105 14.70 8.23 -1.09
N SER A 106 15.39 9.28 -0.66
CA SER A 106 15.30 10.61 -1.24
C SER A 106 16.69 11.16 -1.49
N ALA A 107 16.91 11.79 -2.64
CA ALA A 107 18.16 12.48 -2.95
C ALA A 107 18.20 13.94 -2.45
N SER A 108 17.09 14.44 -1.87
CA SER A 108 16.94 15.85 -1.49
C SER A 108 16.42 15.99 -0.06
N LYS A 109 16.88 17.03 0.65
CA LYS A 109 16.46 17.41 2.00
C LYS A 109 15.06 18.02 2.03
N LYS A 110 14.07 17.32 1.48
CA LYS A 110 12.66 17.70 1.57
C LYS A 110 12.19 17.54 3.01
N ALA A 111 11.19 18.34 3.40
CA ALA A 111 10.61 18.27 4.74
C ALA A 111 10.18 16.83 5.08
N GLY A 112 10.68 16.29 6.20
CA GLY A 112 10.44 14.92 6.65
C GLY A 112 11.44 13.87 6.13
N ALA A 113 12.30 14.20 5.17
CA ALA A 113 13.40 13.31 4.79
C ALA A 113 14.49 13.35 5.87
N ALA A 114 14.84 12.18 6.40
CA ALA A 114 15.81 12.04 7.47
C ALA A 114 16.71 10.81 7.24
N VAL A 115 17.81 10.73 7.98
CA VAL A 115 18.62 9.51 8.04
C VAL A 115 17.77 8.40 8.65
N THR A 116 17.76 7.25 8.00
CA THR A 116 16.99 6.07 8.40
C THR A 116 17.86 5.09 9.17
N PHE A 117 17.22 4.15 9.86
CA PHE A 117 17.91 3.06 10.56
C PHE A 117 18.83 2.25 9.63
N LYS A 118 18.45 2.08 8.35
CA LYS A 118 19.26 1.37 7.33
C LYS A 118 20.42 2.22 6.80
N LYS A 119 20.78 3.30 7.49
CA LYS A 119 21.84 4.27 7.10
C LYS A 119 21.62 4.87 5.72
N THR A 120 20.37 4.92 5.26
CA THR A 120 19.97 5.63 4.03
C THR A 120 19.32 6.96 4.39
N PHE A 121 18.99 7.80 3.40
CA PHE A 121 18.30 9.06 3.60
C PHE A 121 16.94 9.05 2.89
N GLY A 122 15.87 9.41 3.58
CA GLY A 122 14.53 9.36 2.99
C GLY A 122 13.38 9.37 3.99
N PHE A 123 12.29 8.72 3.63
CA PHE A 123 11.06 8.62 4.42
C PHE A 123 10.83 7.19 4.90
N HIS A 124 10.01 7.04 5.94
CA HIS A 124 9.67 5.72 6.49
C HIS A 124 8.15 5.56 6.68
N PRO A 125 7.35 5.69 5.61
CA PRO A 125 5.90 5.53 5.68
C PRO A 125 5.51 4.14 6.22
N LEU A 126 4.41 4.12 6.97
CA LEU A 126 3.74 2.89 7.39
C LEU A 126 2.44 2.77 6.58
N ALA A 127 2.19 1.62 5.98
CA ALA A 127 0.97 1.43 5.19
C ALA A 127 0.29 0.10 5.50
N ALA A 128 -1.02 0.09 5.22
CA ALA A 128 -1.91 -1.05 5.34
C ALA A 128 -2.37 -1.49 3.95
N TRP A 129 -2.24 -2.78 3.64
CA TRP A 129 -2.69 -3.37 2.39
C TRP A 129 -3.68 -4.50 2.65
N CYS A 130 -4.68 -4.64 1.78
CA CYS A 130 -5.55 -5.80 1.78
C CYS A 130 -4.90 -6.89 0.94
N ALA A 131 -4.47 -7.97 1.55
CA ALA A 131 -3.80 -9.05 0.83
C ALA A 131 -4.75 -9.80 -0.11
N ASN A 132 -6.06 -9.85 0.20
CA ASN A 132 -7.08 -10.47 -0.65
C ASN A 132 -7.20 -9.78 -2.02
N THR A 133 -7.24 -8.44 -2.02
CA THR A 133 -7.51 -7.62 -3.21
C THR A 133 -6.29 -6.86 -3.71
N THR A 134 -5.12 -7.07 -3.09
CA THR A 134 -3.82 -6.43 -3.36
C THR A 134 -3.82 -4.90 -3.33
N GLU A 135 -4.84 -4.29 -2.74
CA GLU A 135 -5.00 -2.84 -2.73
C GLU A 135 -4.45 -2.18 -1.45
N SER A 136 -4.02 -0.93 -1.57
CA SER A 136 -3.66 -0.10 -0.41
C SER A 136 -4.92 0.41 0.28
N LEU A 137 -5.03 0.15 1.59
CA LEU A 137 -6.13 0.61 2.43
C LEU A 137 -5.84 2.02 2.96
N ALA A 138 -4.71 2.18 3.66
CA ALA A 138 -4.30 3.43 4.27
C ALA A 138 -2.76 3.56 4.27
N MET A 139 -2.26 4.79 4.36
CA MET A 139 -0.83 5.07 4.46
C MET A 139 -0.61 6.29 5.36
N LEU A 140 0.28 6.14 6.33
CA LEU A 140 0.76 7.19 7.19
C LEU A 140 2.16 7.60 6.73
N LEU A 141 2.29 8.83 6.23
CA LEU A 141 3.57 9.40 5.86
C LEU A 141 4.34 9.81 7.11
N ARG A 142 5.51 9.22 7.32
CA ARG A 142 6.37 9.46 8.49
C ARG A 142 7.78 9.85 8.09
N PRO A 143 8.48 10.60 8.94
CA PRO A 143 9.86 10.97 8.67
C PRO A 143 10.78 9.74 8.65
N GLY A 144 11.91 9.84 7.98
CA GLY A 144 12.86 8.72 7.80
C GLY A 144 13.41 8.12 9.09
N ASN A 145 13.43 8.89 10.18
CA ASN A 145 13.89 8.48 11.51
C ASN A 145 12.77 7.91 12.38
N ALA A 146 11.55 7.74 11.87
CA ALA A 146 10.45 7.14 12.62
C ALA A 146 10.71 5.65 12.90
N GLY A 147 10.46 5.21 14.13
CA GLY A 147 10.57 3.81 14.53
C GLY A 147 9.63 2.90 13.72
N ALA A 148 10.10 1.71 13.36
CA ALA A 148 9.28 0.75 12.61
C ALA A 148 8.03 0.30 13.40
N ASN A 149 8.16 0.18 14.73
CA ASN A 149 7.18 -0.44 15.62
C ASN A 149 6.48 0.57 16.56
N THR A 150 6.35 1.83 16.16
CA THR A 150 5.62 2.84 16.94
C THR A 150 4.14 2.45 17.06
N VAL A 151 3.72 1.93 18.21
CA VAL A 151 2.35 1.40 18.42
C VAL A 151 1.27 2.42 18.05
N ALA A 152 1.44 3.70 18.39
CA ALA A 152 0.48 4.75 18.05
C ALA A 152 0.29 4.90 16.52
N ASP A 153 1.36 4.79 15.75
CA ASP A 153 1.30 4.84 14.28
C ASP A 153 0.56 3.62 13.71
N HIS A 154 0.81 2.44 14.28
CA HIS A 154 0.13 1.19 13.91
C HIS A 154 -1.36 1.25 14.21
N ILE A 155 -1.75 1.75 15.38
CA ILE A 155 -3.16 1.96 15.73
C ILE A 155 -3.81 2.96 14.75
N ALA A 156 -3.15 4.09 14.47
CA ALA A 156 -3.68 5.10 13.57
C ALA A 156 -3.93 4.56 12.16
N VAL A 157 -2.93 3.92 11.55
CA VAL A 157 -3.05 3.38 10.18
C VAL A 157 -4.04 2.22 10.11
N LEU A 158 -4.13 1.39 11.16
CA LEU A 158 -5.11 0.30 11.23
C LEU A 158 -6.53 0.85 11.34
N THR A 159 -6.73 1.89 12.16
CA THR A 159 -8.03 2.58 12.29
C THR A 159 -8.49 3.11 10.93
N ASP A 160 -7.60 3.81 10.22
CA ASP A 160 -7.88 4.34 8.88
C ASP A 160 -8.15 3.20 7.88
N ALA A 161 -7.41 2.10 7.96
CA ALA A 161 -7.60 0.95 7.08
C ALA A 161 -8.95 0.27 7.28
N LEU A 162 -9.38 0.08 8.54
CA LEU A 162 -10.68 -0.51 8.88
C LEU A 162 -11.85 0.36 8.41
N ALA A 163 -11.71 1.68 8.47
CA ALA A 163 -12.70 2.62 7.94
C ALA A 163 -12.86 2.51 6.41
N GLN A 164 -11.86 1.95 5.73
CA GLN A 164 -11.91 1.75 4.31
C GLN A 164 -12.41 0.36 3.90
N ILE A 165 -12.62 -0.58 4.82
CA ILE A 165 -13.10 -1.93 4.52
C ILE A 165 -14.64 -1.97 4.65
N PRO A 166 -15.39 -2.38 3.61
CA PRO A 166 -16.84 -2.49 3.68
C PRO A 166 -17.29 -3.52 4.72
N GLY A 167 -18.07 -3.09 5.73
CA GLY A 167 -18.60 -3.98 6.77
C GLY A 167 -17.54 -4.52 7.75
N SER A 168 -16.44 -3.78 7.96
CA SER A 168 -15.32 -4.21 8.79
C SER A 168 -15.69 -4.65 10.20
N SER A 169 -16.70 -4.03 10.82
CA SER A 169 -17.17 -4.39 12.16
C SER A 169 -17.76 -5.80 12.28
N ALA A 170 -18.22 -6.39 11.17
CA ALA A 170 -18.80 -7.72 11.12
C ALA A 170 -17.89 -8.74 10.40
N ALA A 171 -16.73 -8.31 9.89
CA ALA A 171 -15.83 -9.15 9.11
C ALA A 171 -14.85 -9.90 10.03
N LYS A 172 -14.43 -11.10 9.60
CA LYS A 172 -13.28 -11.79 10.21
C LYS A 172 -12.01 -11.16 9.63
N ILE A 173 -11.23 -10.49 10.48
CA ILE A 173 -10.04 -9.75 10.05
C ILE A 173 -8.80 -10.36 10.71
N LEU A 174 -7.80 -10.70 9.90
CA LEU A 174 -6.47 -11.07 10.33
C LEU A 174 -5.51 -9.93 10.00
N VAL A 175 -4.81 -9.41 11.00
CA VAL A 175 -3.78 -8.39 10.81
C VAL A 175 -2.42 -9.05 10.92
N ARG A 176 -1.57 -8.87 9.90
CA ARG A 176 -0.17 -9.30 9.90
C ARG A 176 0.70 -8.06 10.01
N VAL A 177 1.67 -8.11 10.92
CA VAL A 177 2.62 -7.02 11.17
C VAL A 177 4.03 -7.61 11.11
N ASP A 178 4.93 -7.01 10.34
CA ASP A 178 6.34 -7.37 10.43
C ASP A 178 6.97 -6.74 11.67
N GLY A 179 7.47 -7.59 12.57
CA GLY A 179 7.99 -7.23 13.88
C GLY A 179 9.50 -7.42 13.98
N ALA A 180 10.28 -6.80 13.11
CA ALA A 180 11.72 -6.71 13.32
C ALA A 180 12.02 -5.63 14.39
N GLY A 181 12.02 -6.02 15.67
CA GLY A 181 12.50 -5.22 16.80
C GLY A 181 11.43 -4.53 17.65
N GLY A 182 10.57 -5.29 18.33
CA GLY A 182 9.71 -4.79 19.39
C GLY A 182 10.33 -5.04 20.77
N HIS A 183 10.86 -4.01 21.41
CA HIS A 183 11.12 -4.07 22.86
C HIS A 183 9.78 -3.91 23.56
N ALA A 184 9.19 -5.01 24.02
CA ALA A 184 8.10 -4.94 24.96
C ALA A 184 8.65 -4.35 26.27
N ARG A 185 8.30 -3.10 26.58
CA ARG A 185 8.25 -2.70 27.98
C ARG A 185 7.03 -3.40 28.57
N THR A 186 7.28 -4.53 29.24
CA THR A 186 6.33 -5.11 30.17
C THR A 186 6.08 -4.07 31.26
N ALA A 187 4.94 -3.39 31.18
CA ALA A 187 4.42 -2.66 32.33
C ALA A 187 4.04 -3.72 33.37
N ARG A 188 4.96 -3.98 34.29
CA ARG A 188 4.63 -4.62 35.56
C ARG A 188 3.98 -3.55 36.41
N THR A 189 2.76 -3.81 36.86
CA THR A 189 2.11 -2.99 37.89
C THR A 189 1.16 -3.88 38.68
N PRO A 190 1.02 -3.63 39.98
CA PRO A 190 2.02 -3.66 41.04
C PRO A 190 2.22 -5.08 41.60
#